data_AF-A0A5C4LZB3-F1
#
_entry.id   AF-A0A5C4LZB3-F1
#
_cell.length_a   1.000
_cell.length_b   1.000
_cell.length_c   1.000
_cell.angle_alpha   90.00
_cell.angle_beta   90.00
_cell.angle_gamma   90.00
#
_symmetry.space_group_name_H-M   'P 1'
#
loop_
_entity.id
_entity.type
_entity.pdbx_description
1 polymer ?
#
loop_
_entity_poly.entity_id
_entity_poly.type
_entity_poly.pdbx_seq_one_letter_code
_entity_poly.pdbx_strand_id
1 'polypeptide(L)'
;MITVIVIPVDRRNPIHLAQIDEHALDAFRRLVDGDLEVAHLNRPPATLYMNAEGKLLDMPVNGRATALAWTHNSAFRGRDVIAGPAFIVGRPDRRGDDTSAPQDLVDLLFHTRRYRVEVQTAHDRQWSSNARTFEDWLDAYVYGVDLAQRWTAVTEVRVVPVLDEALRESWYRIGIGYRQIAGATDPRFTRDSFTGCYSVEELENWIGHAQWVIGTAFYYRDLCFIQQTKSGDEWLTIRHGIAFESLSLMPHIEDGTFASLVHRLLAASKEQCQRLEY
;
A
#
# COMPACT_ATOMS: atom_id res chain seq x y z
N MET A 1 19.86 1.03 12.04
CA MET A 1 19.21 2.32 11.74
C MET A 1 17.98 2.01 10.93
N ILE A 2 16.83 2.47 11.40
CA ILE A 2 15.54 2.28 10.76
C ILE A 2 14.92 3.63 10.41
N THR A 3 14.14 3.62 9.33
CA THR A 3 13.30 4.76 8.93
C THR A 3 11.99 4.67 9.68
N VAL A 4 11.57 5.74 10.37
CA VAL A 4 10.29 5.79 11.09
C VAL A 4 9.42 6.92 10.54
N ILE A 5 8.09 6.76 10.60
CA ILE A 5 7.12 7.81 10.26
C ILE A 5 6.72 8.51 11.56
N VAL A 6 7.16 9.75 11.75
CA VAL A 6 6.82 10.55 12.94
C VAL A 6 5.51 11.30 12.70
N ILE A 7 4.60 11.23 13.67
CA ILE A 7 3.26 11.82 13.63
C ILE A 7 3.10 12.79 14.81
N PRO A 8 3.47 14.07 14.63
CA PRO A 8 3.30 15.07 15.68
C PRO A 8 1.83 15.24 16.08
N VAL A 9 1.57 15.65 17.32
CA VAL A 9 0.21 15.99 17.76
C VAL A 9 -0.29 17.32 17.19
N ASP A 10 0.59 18.32 17.09
CA ASP A 10 0.28 19.62 16.47
C ASP A 10 0.19 19.46 14.93
N ARG A 11 -0.99 19.74 14.38
CA ARG A 11 -1.28 19.65 12.94
C ARG A 11 -0.47 20.63 12.09
N ARG A 12 0.05 21.71 12.67
CA ARG A 12 0.94 22.66 11.96
C ARG A 12 2.29 22.04 11.60
N ASN A 13 2.71 21.02 12.35
CA ASN A 13 3.91 20.26 12.06
C ASN A 13 3.54 19.06 11.17
N PRO A 14 4.04 18.98 9.92
CA PRO A 14 3.74 17.86 9.04
C PRO A 14 4.31 16.55 9.61
N ILE A 15 3.71 15.43 9.18
CA ILE A 15 4.34 14.12 9.35
C ILE A 15 5.67 14.12 8.60
N HIS A 16 6.65 13.38 9.09
CA HIS A 16 7.97 13.32 8.45
C HIS A 16 8.66 11.98 8.71
N LEU A 17 9.65 11.67 7.87
CA LEU A 17 10.51 10.51 8.05
C LEU A 17 11.70 10.90 8.93
N ALA A 18 12.09 10.01 9.84
CA ALA A 18 13.30 10.16 10.65
C ALA A 18 14.12 8.86 10.64
N GLN A 19 15.44 8.98 10.73
CA GLN A 19 16.35 7.84 10.88
C GLN A 19 16.69 7.69 12.36
N ILE A 20 16.44 6.51 12.93
CA ILE A 20 16.68 6.23 14.34
C ILE A 20 17.45 4.92 14.48
N ASP A 21 18.34 4.85 15.46
CA ASP A 21 18.95 3.59 15.85
C ASP A 21 17.89 2.72 16.52
N GLU A 22 17.65 1.52 15.99
CA GLU A 22 16.61 0.59 16.47
C GLU A 22 16.82 0.16 17.92
N HIS A 23 18.05 0.25 18.44
CA HIS A 23 18.38 -0.06 19.83
C HIS A 23 18.35 1.17 20.76
N ALA A 24 18.10 2.37 20.24
CA ALA A 24 18.07 3.60 21.02
C ALA A 24 16.69 3.84 21.66
N LEU A 25 16.36 3.05 22.69
CA LEU A 25 15.08 3.14 23.42
C LEU A 25 14.75 4.57 23.90
N ASP A 26 15.75 5.32 24.35
CA ASP A 26 15.57 6.70 24.79
C ASP A 26 15.19 7.65 23.64
N ALA A 27 15.58 7.33 22.39
CA ALA A 27 15.15 8.09 21.23
C ALA A 27 13.66 7.86 20.95
N PHE A 28 13.16 6.62 21.10
CA PHE A 28 11.73 6.31 20.97
C PHE A 28 10.91 7.00 22.07
N ARG A 29 11.36 6.95 23.32
CA ARG A 29 10.70 7.63 24.44
C ARG A 29 10.59 9.14 24.22
N ARG A 30 11.64 9.76 23.69
CA ARG A 30 11.62 11.19 23.32
C ARG A 30 10.62 11.49 22.19
N LEU A 31 10.40 10.57 21.25
CA LEU A 31 9.44 10.79 20.17
C LEU A 31 7.99 10.81 20.64
N VAL A 32 7.64 10.01 21.65
CA VAL A 32 6.27 9.94 22.19
C VAL A 32 6.07 10.79 23.44
N ASP A 33 7.14 11.42 23.94
CA ASP A 33 7.14 12.22 25.17
C ASP A 33 6.79 11.41 26.44
N GLY A 34 7.31 10.18 26.56
CA GLY A 34 7.07 9.33 27.73
C GLY A 34 7.40 7.86 27.52
N ASP A 35 6.82 7.01 28.36
CA ASP A 35 6.96 5.56 28.25
C ASP A 35 6.18 5.00 27.05
N LEU A 36 6.68 3.90 26.50
CA LEU A 36 6.21 3.35 25.23
C LEU A 36 5.03 2.40 25.41
N GLU A 37 3.99 2.60 24.62
CA GLU A 37 2.94 1.63 24.33
C GLU A 37 2.83 1.44 22.83
N VAL A 38 2.36 0.26 22.40
CA VAL A 38 2.23 -0.09 20.99
C VAL A 38 0.78 -0.41 20.61
N ALA A 39 0.37 0.06 19.44
CA ALA A 39 -0.79 -0.44 18.71
C ALA A 39 -0.33 -1.11 17.41
N HIS A 40 -0.80 -2.34 17.19
CA HIS A 40 -0.50 -3.07 15.95
C HIS A 40 -1.44 -2.64 14.82
N LEU A 41 -0.83 -2.35 13.67
CA LEU A 41 -1.52 -2.06 12.41
C LEU A 41 -1.51 -3.33 11.55
N ASN A 42 -2.58 -3.58 10.80
CA ASN A 42 -2.76 -4.84 10.08
C ASN A 42 -2.47 -4.75 8.57
N ARG A 43 -2.67 -3.59 7.93
CA ARG A 43 -2.59 -3.45 6.46
C ARG A 43 -2.02 -2.10 6.01
N PRO A 44 -0.72 -1.98 5.67
CA PRO A 44 0.29 -3.02 5.84
C PRO A 44 0.55 -3.29 7.32
N PRO A 45 1.06 -4.48 7.67
CA PRO A 45 1.46 -4.77 9.03
C PRO A 45 2.55 -3.80 9.53
N ALA A 46 2.32 -3.17 10.68
CA ALA A 46 3.22 -2.17 11.26
C ALA A 46 2.99 -2.03 12.77
N THR A 47 3.90 -1.33 13.44
CA THR A 47 3.78 -0.99 14.87
C THR A 47 3.69 0.51 15.02
N LEU A 48 2.61 1.00 15.64
CA LEU A 48 2.44 2.40 16.03
C LEU A 48 2.81 2.54 17.50
N TYR A 49 3.86 3.31 17.78
CA TYR A 49 4.28 3.66 19.12
C TYR A 49 3.62 4.96 19.59
N MET A 50 3.23 4.99 20.85
CA MET A 50 2.62 6.13 21.52
C MET A 50 3.05 6.19 22.99
N ASN A 51 2.64 7.24 23.69
CA ASN A 51 2.84 7.36 25.13
C ASN A 51 1.83 6.49 25.89
N ALA A 52 2.33 5.53 26.68
CA ALA A 52 1.53 4.63 27.51
C ALA A 52 0.62 5.37 28.52
N GLU A 53 1.07 6.53 29.00
CA GLU A 53 0.35 7.34 29.97
C GLU A 53 -0.33 8.56 29.32
N GLY A 54 -0.30 8.70 27.98
CA GLY A 54 -0.73 9.92 27.29
C GLY A 54 -2.15 10.36 27.66
N LYS A 55 -3.08 9.42 27.85
CA LYS A 55 -4.45 9.72 28.30
C LYS A 55 -4.54 10.08 29.78
N LEU A 56 -3.71 9.46 30.63
CA LEU A 56 -3.64 9.75 32.06
C LEU A 56 -3.01 11.13 32.31
N LEU A 57 -2.10 11.55 31.44
CA LEU A 57 -1.42 12.84 31.45
C LEU A 57 -2.21 13.94 30.71
N ASP A 58 -3.44 13.67 30.28
CA ASP A 58 -4.30 14.61 29.54
C ASP A 58 -3.64 15.20 28.28
N MET A 59 -2.81 14.40 27.60
CA MET A 59 -2.18 14.81 26.35
C MET A 59 -3.24 15.02 25.25
N PRO A 60 -3.05 15.98 24.33
CA PRO A 60 -4.02 16.24 23.27
C PRO A 60 -4.20 15.02 22.35
N VAL A 61 -5.44 14.79 21.90
CA VAL A 61 -5.73 13.72 20.95
C VAL A 61 -5.04 13.98 19.61
N ASN A 62 -4.24 13.01 19.17
CA ASN A 62 -3.59 13.01 17.88
C ASN A 62 -4.53 12.42 16.82
N GLY A 63 -5.34 13.30 16.21
CA GLY A 63 -6.32 12.89 15.19
C GLY A 63 -5.70 12.21 13.97
N ARG A 64 -4.45 12.54 13.61
CA ARG A 64 -3.72 11.91 12.50
C ARG A 64 -3.35 10.46 12.84
N ALA A 65 -2.72 10.25 13.98
CA ALA A 65 -2.36 8.92 14.47
C ALA A 65 -3.61 8.05 14.73
N THR A 66 -4.67 8.65 15.27
CA THR A 66 -5.96 7.98 15.51
C THR A 66 -6.61 7.52 14.20
N ALA A 67 -6.67 8.39 13.18
CA ALA A 67 -7.24 8.02 11.88
C ALA A 67 -6.43 6.88 11.22
N LEU A 68 -5.10 6.92 11.31
CA LEU A 68 -4.23 5.84 10.84
C LEU A 68 -4.53 4.53 11.59
N ALA A 69 -4.58 4.57 12.93
CA ALA A 69 -4.87 3.40 13.74
C ALA A 69 -6.25 2.79 13.41
N TRP A 70 -7.29 3.62 13.27
CA TRP A 70 -8.66 3.16 13.00
C TRP A 70 -8.89 2.62 11.58
N THR A 71 -8.13 3.11 10.60
CA THR A 71 -8.15 2.58 9.24
C THR A 71 -7.37 1.27 9.16
N HIS A 72 -6.17 1.22 9.73
CA HIS A 72 -5.29 0.06 9.60
C HIS A 72 -5.55 -1.05 10.62
N ASN A 73 -6.35 -0.79 11.65
CA ASN A 73 -6.87 -1.78 12.57
C ASN A 73 -8.28 -1.38 13.05
N SER A 74 -9.28 -1.99 12.42
CA SER A 74 -10.71 -1.74 12.68
C SER A 74 -11.12 -2.02 14.13
N ALA A 75 -10.36 -2.84 14.88
CA ALA A 75 -10.65 -3.14 16.28
C ALA A 75 -10.55 -1.91 17.21
N PHE A 76 -9.76 -0.90 16.85
CA PHE A 76 -9.67 0.36 17.61
C PHE A 76 -10.76 1.38 17.24
N ARG A 77 -11.42 1.20 16.09
CA ARG A 77 -12.31 2.21 15.52
C ARG A 77 -13.48 2.53 16.45
N GLY A 78 -13.58 3.80 16.86
CA GLY A 78 -14.63 4.28 17.78
C GLY A 78 -14.52 3.74 19.21
N ARG A 79 -13.44 3.01 19.54
CA ARG A 79 -13.22 2.44 20.88
C ARG A 79 -12.08 3.11 21.62
N ASP A 80 -11.06 3.54 20.90
CA ASP A 80 -9.90 4.14 21.53
C ASP A 80 -9.26 5.24 20.66
N VAL A 81 -8.49 6.14 21.26
CA VAL A 81 -7.79 7.23 20.56
C VAL A 81 -6.33 7.30 20.96
N ILE A 82 -5.50 7.85 20.08
CA ILE A 82 -4.08 8.07 20.36
C ILE A 82 -3.93 9.47 20.97
N ALA A 83 -3.36 9.57 22.17
CA ALA A 83 -3.07 10.82 22.86
C ALA A 83 -1.57 11.13 22.81
N GLY A 84 -1.22 12.36 22.41
CA GLY A 84 0.17 12.80 22.25
C GLY A 84 0.83 12.42 20.91
N PRO A 85 2.12 12.77 20.73
CA PRO A 85 2.89 12.38 19.56
C PRO A 85 2.97 10.85 19.42
N ALA A 86 3.09 10.38 18.16
CA ALA A 86 3.22 8.96 17.86
C ALA A 86 4.21 8.76 16.71
N PHE A 87 4.69 7.53 16.52
CA PHE A 87 5.44 7.17 15.33
C PHE A 87 5.15 5.74 14.88
N ILE A 88 5.42 5.44 13.60
CA ILE A 88 5.20 4.12 13.00
C ILE A 88 6.53 3.53 12.53
N VAL A 89 6.71 2.24 12.83
CA VAL A 89 7.80 1.38 12.35
C VAL A 89 7.23 0.12 11.68
N GLY A 90 8.10 -0.65 11.04
CA GLY A 90 7.75 -1.95 10.47
C GLY A 90 7.53 -3.02 11.54
N ARG A 91 7.11 -4.21 11.13
CA ARG A 91 7.04 -5.35 12.07
C ARG A 91 8.42 -5.68 12.61
N PRO A 92 8.53 -6.15 13.86
CA PRO A 92 9.76 -6.73 14.34
C PRO A 92 10.23 -7.86 13.44
N ASP A 93 11.55 -7.95 13.25
CA ASP A 93 12.18 -9.04 12.52
C ASP A 93 12.15 -10.35 13.32
N ARG A 94 12.86 -11.39 12.86
CA ARG A 94 12.89 -12.70 13.55
C ARG A 94 13.60 -12.65 14.91
N ARG A 95 14.38 -11.61 15.20
CA ARG A 95 15.07 -11.37 16.47
C ARG A 95 14.24 -10.52 17.43
N GLY A 96 13.14 -9.94 16.94
CA GLY A 96 12.29 -9.04 17.70
C GLY A 96 12.73 -7.58 17.60
N ASP A 97 13.67 -7.26 16.72
CA ASP A 97 14.13 -5.88 16.49
C ASP A 97 13.18 -5.17 15.52
N ASP A 98 12.79 -3.93 15.84
CA ASP A 98 11.93 -3.12 14.96
C ASP A 98 12.59 -2.92 13.59
N THR A 99 11.78 -2.92 12.53
CA THR A 99 12.24 -2.66 11.15
C THR A 99 11.79 -1.30 10.66
N SER A 100 12.33 -0.85 9.52
CA SER A 100 11.87 0.40 8.91
C SER A 100 10.36 0.37 8.61
N ALA A 101 9.71 1.53 8.72
CA ALA A 101 8.31 1.72 8.38
C ALA A 101 7.99 1.10 7.01
N PRO A 102 6.83 0.42 6.86
CA PRO A 102 6.51 -0.26 5.61
C PRO A 102 6.53 0.71 4.44
N GLN A 103 7.26 0.35 3.37
CA GLN A 103 7.41 1.22 2.22
C GLN A 103 6.05 1.57 1.58
N ASP A 104 5.04 0.68 1.67
CA ASP A 104 3.68 0.98 1.19
C ASP A 104 3.05 2.15 1.92
N LEU A 105 3.26 2.25 3.24
CA LEU A 105 2.75 3.35 4.02
C LEU A 105 3.55 4.62 3.77
N VAL A 106 4.87 4.51 3.55
CA VAL A 106 5.71 5.63 3.16
C VAL A 106 5.25 6.21 1.81
N ASP A 107 5.10 5.36 0.79
CA ASP A 107 4.67 5.77 -0.55
C ASP A 107 3.26 6.39 -0.51
N LEU A 108 2.35 5.79 0.27
CA LEU A 108 1.00 6.31 0.46
C LEU A 108 1.02 7.70 1.10
N LEU A 109 1.75 7.91 2.19
CA LEU A 109 1.69 9.15 2.96
C LEU A 109 2.56 10.28 2.40
N PHE A 110 3.64 9.97 1.67
CA PHE A 110 4.63 10.96 1.24
C PHE A 110 4.78 11.12 -0.27
N HIS A 111 4.32 10.15 -1.08
CA HIS A 111 4.60 10.14 -2.52
C HIS A 111 3.33 10.02 -3.38
N THR A 112 2.19 9.72 -2.78
CA THR A 112 0.91 9.62 -3.48
C THR A 112 0.29 11.00 -3.67
N ARG A 113 -0.15 11.31 -4.90
CA ARG A 113 -0.81 12.58 -5.22
C ARG A 113 -2.32 12.54 -5.07
N ARG A 114 -2.92 11.38 -5.33
CA ARG A 114 -4.36 11.20 -5.30
C ARG A 114 -4.72 9.88 -4.66
N TYR A 115 -5.75 9.91 -3.84
CA TYR A 115 -6.20 8.81 -3.00
C TYR A 115 -7.60 8.39 -3.37
N ARG A 116 -7.91 7.13 -3.12
CA ARG A 116 -9.26 6.58 -3.12
C ARG A 116 -9.47 5.77 -1.86
N VAL A 117 -10.73 5.71 -1.42
CA VAL A 117 -11.14 4.86 -0.31
C VAL A 117 -11.84 3.63 -0.84
N GLU A 118 -11.39 2.48 -0.38
CA GLU A 118 -11.99 1.17 -0.61
C GLU A 118 -12.53 0.61 0.70
N VAL A 119 -13.64 -0.12 0.61
CA VAL A 119 -14.32 -0.74 1.74
C VAL A 119 -14.59 -2.21 1.47
N GLN A 120 -14.58 -3.02 2.52
CA GLN A 120 -15.20 -4.34 2.52
C GLN A 120 -16.43 -4.29 3.41
N THR A 121 -17.43 -5.11 3.09
CA THR A 121 -18.65 -5.21 3.88
C THR A 121 -18.78 -6.59 4.52
N ALA A 122 -19.65 -6.74 5.52
CA ALA A 122 -19.87 -8.02 6.19
C ALA A 122 -20.36 -9.13 5.24
N HIS A 123 -21.02 -8.77 4.14
CA HIS A 123 -21.57 -9.70 3.16
C HIS A 123 -20.67 -9.94 1.95
N ASP A 124 -19.71 -9.05 1.71
CA ASP A 124 -18.78 -9.13 0.58
C ASP A 124 -17.37 -8.74 1.02
N ARG A 125 -16.47 -9.71 0.88
CA ARG A 125 -15.05 -9.55 1.21
C ARG A 125 -14.25 -8.96 0.05
N GLN A 126 -14.87 -8.67 -1.09
CA GLN A 126 -14.23 -7.91 -2.15
C GLN A 126 -14.11 -6.43 -1.78
N TRP A 127 -12.99 -5.83 -2.14
CA TRP A 127 -12.79 -4.40 -1.98
C TRP A 127 -13.59 -3.64 -3.03
N SER A 128 -14.43 -2.72 -2.56
CA SER A 128 -15.25 -1.87 -3.41
C SER A 128 -14.92 -0.40 -3.18
N SER A 129 -14.91 0.40 -4.24
CA SER A 129 -14.79 1.85 -4.16
C SER A 129 -15.83 2.56 -5.01
N ASN A 130 -16.02 3.85 -4.74
CA ASN A 130 -16.76 4.74 -5.62
C ASN A 130 -15.79 5.61 -6.46
N ALA A 131 -16.33 6.49 -7.30
CA ALA A 131 -15.52 7.37 -8.14
C ALA A 131 -14.85 8.54 -7.39
N ARG A 132 -15.07 8.69 -6.08
CA ARG A 132 -14.53 9.82 -5.30
C ARG A 132 -13.02 9.67 -5.14
N THR A 133 -12.31 10.79 -5.26
CA THR A 133 -10.86 10.85 -5.04
C THR A 133 -10.51 12.04 -4.15
N PHE A 134 -9.33 12.01 -3.55
CA PHE A 134 -8.82 13.02 -2.62
C PHE A 134 -7.38 13.38 -3.00
N GLU A 135 -6.95 14.61 -2.70
CA GLU A 135 -5.57 15.07 -2.93
C GLU A 135 -4.74 15.08 -1.64
N ASP A 136 -5.41 15.09 -0.48
CA ASP A 136 -4.79 14.99 0.82
C ASP A 136 -5.09 13.61 1.44
N TRP A 137 -4.06 13.00 2.03
CA TRP A 137 -4.19 11.68 2.63
C TRP A 137 -5.10 11.73 3.86
N LEU A 138 -5.01 12.76 4.70
CA LEU A 138 -5.77 12.82 5.94
C LEU A 138 -7.26 12.95 5.63
N ASP A 139 -7.64 13.72 4.62
CA ASP A 139 -9.02 13.80 4.13
C ASP A 139 -9.55 12.42 3.68
N ALA A 140 -8.74 11.65 2.96
CA ALA A 140 -9.11 10.29 2.54
C ALA A 140 -9.29 9.34 3.74
N TYR A 141 -8.37 9.38 4.71
CA TYR A 141 -8.44 8.57 5.92
C TYR A 141 -9.64 8.93 6.80
N VAL A 142 -9.87 10.22 7.04
CA VAL A 142 -11.02 10.71 7.80
C VAL A 142 -12.32 10.34 7.12
N TYR A 143 -12.41 10.52 5.79
CA TYR A 143 -13.59 10.09 5.02
C TYR A 143 -13.83 8.59 5.15
N GLY A 144 -12.80 7.76 5.05
CA GLY A 144 -12.92 6.31 5.18
C GLY A 144 -13.41 5.88 6.56
N VAL A 145 -12.85 6.47 7.62
CA VAL A 145 -13.30 6.26 9.00
C VAL A 145 -14.77 6.66 9.17
N ASP A 146 -15.13 7.87 8.75
CA ASP A 146 -16.49 8.39 8.87
C ASP A 146 -17.50 7.55 8.07
N LEU A 147 -17.12 7.12 6.86
CA LEU A 147 -17.93 6.22 6.05
C LEU A 147 -18.22 4.90 6.78
N ALA A 148 -17.20 4.30 7.42
CA ALA A 148 -17.36 3.05 8.14
C ALA A 148 -18.19 3.20 9.42
N GLN A 149 -18.15 4.36 10.07
CA GLN A 149 -18.97 4.65 11.23
C GLN A 149 -20.44 4.88 10.87
N ARG A 150 -20.71 5.53 9.73
CA ARG A 150 -22.07 5.80 9.24
C ARG A 150 -22.71 4.57 8.59
N TRP A 151 -21.94 3.75 7.91
CA TRP A 151 -22.41 2.54 7.24
C TRP A 151 -21.91 1.29 7.98
N THR A 152 -22.71 0.83 8.93
CA THR A 152 -22.35 -0.26 9.87
C THR A 152 -22.11 -1.63 9.21
N ALA A 153 -22.48 -1.79 7.92
CA ALA A 153 -22.12 -3.00 7.17
C ALA A 153 -20.65 -3.02 6.76
N VAL A 154 -19.95 -1.87 6.74
CA VAL A 154 -18.52 -1.77 6.45
C VAL A 154 -17.73 -2.35 7.61
N THR A 155 -16.96 -3.38 7.32
CA THR A 155 -16.08 -4.04 8.30
C THR A 155 -14.67 -3.46 8.22
N GLU A 156 -14.15 -3.32 7.00
CA GLU A 156 -12.79 -2.88 6.73
C GLU A 156 -12.76 -1.69 5.78
N VAL A 157 -11.76 -0.84 5.95
CA VAL A 157 -11.49 0.31 5.10
C VAL A 157 -10.01 0.30 4.75
N ARG A 158 -9.68 0.68 3.53
CA ARG A 158 -8.31 1.02 3.15
C ARG A 158 -8.27 2.26 2.29
N VAL A 159 -7.15 2.96 2.37
CA VAL A 159 -6.84 4.09 1.49
C VAL A 159 -5.79 3.62 0.50
N VAL A 160 -6.05 3.81 -0.78
CA VAL A 160 -5.21 3.33 -1.88
C VAL A 160 -4.79 4.48 -2.80
N PRO A 161 -3.62 4.42 -3.43
CA PRO A 161 -3.22 5.40 -4.44
C PRO A 161 -4.07 5.24 -5.69
N VAL A 162 -4.45 6.36 -6.31
CA VAL A 162 -5.06 6.38 -7.64
C VAL A 162 -3.94 6.30 -8.68
N LEU A 163 -4.07 5.39 -9.64
CA LEU A 163 -3.11 5.28 -10.75
C LEU A 163 -2.96 6.61 -11.49
N ASP A 164 -1.73 7.10 -11.53
CA ASP A 164 -1.34 8.31 -12.26
C ASP A 164 -1.74 8.22 -13.73
N GLU A 165 -2.30 9.30 -14.26
CA GLU A 165 -2.87 9.32 -15.61
C GLU A 165 -1.79 9.20 -16.70
N ALA A 166 -0.62 9.80 -16.50
CA ALA A 166 0.48 9.70 -17.45
C ALA A 166 1.05 8.27 -17.48
N LEU A 167 1.16 7.64 -16.30
CA LEU A 167 1.58 6.24 -16.20
C LEU A 167 0.56 5.30 -16.84
N ARG A 168 -0.74 5.49 -16.57
CA ARG A 168 -1.84 4.75 -17.20
C ARG A 168 -1.81 4.87 -18.71
N GLU A 169 -1.65 6.08 -19.24
CA GLU A 169 -1.58 6.30 -20.69
C GLU A 169 -0.35 5.62 -21.29
N SER A 170 0.81 5.68 -20.61
CA SER A 170 2.02 4.98 -21.02
C SER A 170 1.79 3.47 -21.13
N TRP A 171 1.22 2.85 -20.09
CA TRP A 171 0.95 1.43 -20.06
C TRP A 171 -0.09 1.01 -21.11
N TYR A 172 -1.14 1.81 -21.27
CA TYR A 172 -2.16 1.58 -22.29
C TYR A 172 -1.53 1.57 -23.69
N ARG A 173 -0.72 2.59 -24.01
CA ARG A 173 -0.02 2.71 -25.31
C ARG A 173 0.92 1.54 -25.56
N ILE A 174 1.65 1.09 -24.53
CA ILE A 174 2.51 -0.09 -24.62
C ILE A 174 1.66 -1.32 -24.90
N GLY A 175 0.60 -1.57 -24.13
CA GLY A 175 -0.28 -2.73 -24.27
C GLY A 175 -0.90 -2.84 -25.66
N ILE A 176 -1.48 -1.76 -26.20
CA ILE A 176 -2.05 -1.76 -27.57
C ILE A 176 -1.00 -1.89 -28.68
N GLY A 177 0.29 -1.74 -28.36
CA GLY A 177 1.39 -2.04 -29.29
C GLY A 177 1.54 -3.53 -29.58
N TYR A 178 1.02 -4.41 -28.71
CA TYR A 178 1.06 -5.86 -28.87
C TYR A 178 -0.25 -6.34 -29.52
N ARG A 179 -0.14 -6.99 -30.69
CA ARG A 179 -1.29 -7.40 -31.53
C ARG A 179 -2.33 -8.20 -30.75
N GLN A 180 -1.88 -9.13 -29.91
CA GLN A 180 -2.76 -10.00 -29.12
C GLN A 180 -3.54 -9.23 -28.05
N ILE A 181 -2.92 -8.25 -27.38
CA ILE A 181 -3.57 -7.39 -26.39
C ILE A 181 -4.54 -6.42 -27.09
N ALA A 182 -4.11 -5.79 -28.17
CA ALA A 182 -4.95 -4.88 -28.96
C ALA A 182 -6.18 -5.58 -29.56
N GLY A 183 -6.06 -6.88 -29.88
CA GLY A 183 -7.13 -7.72 -30.40
C GLY A 183 -8.03 -8.36 -29.34
N ALA A 184 -7.82 -8.08 -28.04
CA ALA A 184 -8.68 -8.60 -26.97
C ALA A 184 -10.08 -7.99 -27.08
N THR A 185 -11.12 -8.82 -27.03
CA THR A 185 -12.53 -8.41 -27.17
C THR A 185 -13.41 -8.76 -25.98
N ASP A 186 -13.00 -9.71 -25.14
CA ASP A 186 -13.78 -10.19 -24.01
C ASP A 186 -12.90 -10.37 -22.75
N PRO A 187 -12.69 -9.30 -21.96
CA PRO A 187 -13.09 -7.93 -22.22
C PRO A 187 -12.15 -7.23 -23.23
N ARG A 188 -12.59 -6.09 -23.76
CA ARG A 188 -11.72 -5.22 -24.56
C ARG A 188 -10.65 -4.59 -23.68
N PHE A 189 -9.40 -4.54 -24.17
CA PHE A 189 -8.33 -3.79 -23.50
C PHE A 189 -8.53 -2.28 -23.66
N THR A 190 -8.66 -1.57 -22.54
CA THR A 190 -8.93 -0.13 -22.46
C THR A 190 -8.08 0.54 -21.39
N ARG A 191 -8.22 1.87 -21.24
CA ARG A 191 -7.55 2.62 -20.17
C ARG A 191 -8.01 2.21 -18.77
N ASP A 192 -9.17 1.56 -18.66
CA ASP A 192 -9.74 1.13 -17.38
C ASP A 192 -9.43 -0.35 -17.09
N SER A 193 -8.63 -1.02 -17.92
CA SER A 193 -8.27 -2.43 -17.75
C SER A 193 -7.25 -2.70 -16.63
N PHE A 194 -6.73 -1.66 -15.97
CA PHE A 194 -5.67 -1.77 -14.96
C PHE A 194 -6.25 -1.88 -13.55
N THR A 195 -6.04 -3.02 -12.91
CA THR A 195 -6.45 -3.27 -11.52
C THR A 195 -5.26 -3.11 -10.58
N GLY A 196 -5.38 -2.20 -9.62
CA GLY A 196 -4.34 -1.96 -8.62
C GLY A 196 -4.42 -2.95 -7.48
N CYS A 197 -3.29 -3.57 -7.15
CA CYS A 197 -3.13 -4.41 -5.98
C CYS A 197 -2.55 -3.57 -4.82
N TYR A 198 -3.06 -3.77 -3.60
CA TYR A 198 -2.62 -3.02 -2.42
C TYR A 198 -1.29 -3.50 -1.86
N SER A 199 -0.97 -4.79 -2.02
CA SER A 199 0.26 -5.41 -1.54
C SER A 199 0.79 -6.42 -2.56
N VAL A 200 2.05 -6.82 -2.38
CA VAL A 200 2.65 -7.93 -3.12
C VAL A 200 1.86 -9.23 -2.94
N GLU A 201 1.38 -9.50 -1.72
CA GLU A 201 0.54 -10.67 -1.42
C GLU A 201 -0.80 -10.61 -2.17
N GLU A 202 -1.43 -9.43 -2.26
CA GLU A 202 -2.66 -9.29 -3.06
C GLU A 202 -2.35 -9.54 -4.55
N LEU A 203 -1.28 -8.96 -5.07
CA LEU A 203 -0.85 -9.19 -6.46
C LEU A 203 -0.57 -10.67 -6.74
N GLU A 204 0.15 -11.35 -5.85
CA GLU A 204 0.44 -12.78 -5.91
C GLU A 204 -0.85 -13.60 -5.94
N ASN A 205 -1.77 -13.31 -5.01
CA ASN A 205 -3.07 -13.96 -4.96
C ASN A 205 -3.82 -13.77 -6.29
N TRP A 206 -3.97 -12.54 -6.79
CA TRP A 206 -4.68 -12.29 -8.06
C TRP A 206 -4.07 -13.05 -9.22
N ILE A 207 -2.75 -12.97 -9.40
CA ILE A 207 -2.06 -13.68 -10.50
C ILE A 207 -2.20 -15.21 -10.33
N GLY A 208 -2.06 -15.72 -9.11
CA GLY A 208 -2.08 -17.14 -8.78
C GLY A 208 -3.45 -17.83 -8.92
N HIS A 209 -4.56 -17.10 -9.07
CA HIS A 209 -5.86 -17.74 -9.36
C HIS A 209 -5.88 -18.51 -10.70
N ALA A 210 -4.95 -18.21 -11.61
CA ALA A 210 -4.87 -18.70 -12.99
C ALA A 210 -6.17 -18.43 -13.79
N GLN A 211 -6.13 -18.62 -15.12
CA GLN A 211 -7.27 -18.38 -16.04
C GLN A 211 -7.63 -16.92 -16.35
N TRP A 212 -6.62 -16.04 -16.40
CA TRP A 212 -6.82 -14.68 -16.90
C TRP A 212 -6.89 -14.63 -18.43
N VAL A 213 -7.84 -13.87 -18.95
CA VAL A 213 -7.95 -13.58 -20.39
C VAL A 213 -6.91 -12.55 -20.83
N ILE A 214 -6.54 -12.58 -22.11
CA ILE A 214 -5.59 -11.64 -22.70
C ILE A 214 -6.04 -10.20 -22.45
N GLY A 215 -5.09 -9.34 -22.06
CA GLY A 215 -5.35 -7.94 -21.74
C GLY A 215 -5.78 -7.69 -20.29
N THR A 216 -6.00 -8.73 -19.48
CA THR A 216 -6.11 -8.54 -18.02
C THR A 216 -4.82 -7.91 -17.52
N ALA A 217 -4.92 -6.79 -16.79
CA ALA A 217 -3.78 -6.08 -16.28
C ALA A 217 -3.85 -5.86 -14.77
N PHE A 218 -2.79 -6.26 -14.06
CA PHE A 218 -2.60 -5.99 -12.65
C PHE A 218 -1.39 -5.09 -12.46
N TYR A 219 -1.40 -4.24 -11.42
CA TYR A 219 -0.24 -3.44 -11.07
C TYR A 219 -0.07 -3.31 -9.57
N TYR A 220 1.17 -3.16 -9.15
CA TYR A 220 1.54 -2.79 -7.79
C TYR A 220 2.60 -1.69 -7.89
N ARG A 221 2.29 -0.51 -7.35
CA ARG A 221 3.09 0.71 -7.54
C ARG A 221 3.24 1.01 -9.04
N ASP A 222 4.44 1.25 -9.56
CA ASP A 222 4.66 1.40 -11.01
C ASP A 222 5.10 0.11 -11.73
N LEU A 223 4.97 -1.04 -11.08
CA LEU A 223 5.17 -2.34 -11.74
C LEU A 223 3.82 -2.87 -12.27
N CYS A 224 3.70 -3.02 -13.59
CA CYS A 224 2.49 -3.47 -14.27
C CYS A 224 2.74 -4.78 -15.02
N PHE A 225 1.75 -5.68 -14.97
CA PHE A 225 1.71 -6.96 -15.65
C PHE A 225 0.47 -7.02 -16.53
N ILE A 226 0.62 -7.33 -17.82
CA ILE A 226 -0.50 -7.51 -18.77
C ILE A 226 -0.46 -8.92 -19.37
N GLN A 227 -1.52 -9.71 -19.18
CA GLN A 227 -1.61 -11.06 -19.73
C GLN A 227 -1.54 -11.05 -21.26
N GLN A 228 -0.59 -11.81 -21.83
CA GLN A 228 -0.35 -11.87 -23.27
C GLN A 228 -0.86 -13.15 -23.93
N THR A 229 -1.01 -14.25 -23.19
CA THR A 229 -1.34 -15.55 -23.79
C THR A 229 -2.68 -16.09 -23.31
N LYS A 230 -3.25 -17.00 -24.09
CA LYS A 230 -4.46 -17.75 -23.72
C LYS A 230 -4.17 -18.85 -22.68
N SER A 231 -2.91 -19.28 -22.55
CA SER A 231 -2.47 -20.34 -21.63
C SER A 231 -2.21 -19.85 -20.20
N GLY A 232 -2.25 -18.54 -19.96
CA GLY A 232 -2.48 -18.01 -18.61
C GLY A 232 -1.25 -17.59 -17.81
N ASP A 233 -0.04 -17.74 -18.34
CA ASP A 233 1.19 -17.46 -17.59
C ASP A 233 2.29 -16.77 -18.40
N GLU A 234 1.93 -15.82 -19.26
CA GLU A 234 2.93 -14.99 -19.93
C GLU A 234 2.52 -13.53 -19.82
N TRP A 235 3.23 -12.81 -18.95
CA TRP A 235 2.87 -11.48 -18.52
C TRP A 235 3.85 -10.45 -19.07
N LEU A 236 3.33 -9.56 -19.91
CA LEU A 236 4.06 -8.35 -20.32
C LEU A 236 4.35 -7.54 -19.07
N THR A 237 5.63 -7.41 -18.74
CA THR A 237 6.07 -6.73 -17.53
C THR A 237 6.60 -5.34 -17.89
N ILE A 238 6.02 -4.34 -17.24
CA ILE A 238 6.26 -2.92 -17.51
C ILE A 238 6.71 -2.24 -16.22
N ARG A 239 7.84 -1.52 -16.27
CA ARG A 239 8.38 -0.71 -15.17
C ARG A 239 8.97 0.57 -15.73
N HIS A 240 8.83 1.70 -15.02
CA HIS A 240 9.31 3.02 -15.49
C HIS A 240 8.74 3.45 -16.86
N GLY A 241 7.56 2.95 -17.21
CA GLY A 241 6.95 3.16 -18.53
C GLY A 241 7.69 2.45 -19.66
N ILE A 242 8.44 1.38 -19.37
CA ILE A 242 9.15 0.56 -20.35
C ILE A 242 8.67 -0.89 -20.21
N ALA A 243 8.22 -1.48 -21.31
CA ALA A 243 8.10 -2.94 -21.41
C ALA A 243 9.50 -3.53 -21.60
N PHE A 244 9.92 -4.41 -20.69
CA PHE A 244 11.26 -5.00 -20.75
C PHE A 244 11.23 -6.52 -20.92
N GLU A 245 10.22 -7.23 -20.42
CA GLU A 245 10.19 -8.68 -20.52
C GLU A 245 8.76 -9.24 -20.57
N SER A 246 8.64 -10.46 -21.11
CA SER A 246 7.48 -11.33 -20.89
C SER A 246 7.89 -12.36 -19.85
N LEU A 247 7.26 -12.34 -18.69
CA LEU A 247 7.61 -13.20 -17.57
C LEU A 247 6.54 -14.27 -17.35
N SER A 248 6.98 -15.51 -17.17
CA SER A 248 6.17 -16.57 -16.59
C SER A 248 6.20 -16.43 -15.07
N LEU A 249 5.04 -16.16 -14.46
CA LEU A 249 4.94 -15.80 -13.05
C LEU A 249 4.52 -16.99 -12.18
N MET A 250 3.80 -17.98 -12.74
CA MET A 250 3.36 -19.16 -11.99
C MET A 250 4.52 -19.94 -11.36
N PRO A 251 5.66 -20.20 -12.03
CA PRO A 251 6.78 -20.88 -11.39
C PRO A 251 7.27 -20.14 -10.14
N HIS A 252 7.28 -18.80 -10.16
CA HIS A 252 7.69 -18.01 -9.01
C HIS A 252 6.68 -18.08 -7.86
N ILE A 253 5.39 -18.20 -8.16
CA ILE A 253 4.33 -18.37 -7.16
C ILE A 253 4.43 -19.77 -6.54
N GLU A 254 4.53 -20.81 -7.37
CA GLU A 254 4.63 -22.20 -6.95
C GLU A 254 5.88 -22.46 -6.09
N ASP A 255 7.01 -21.84 -6.44
CA ASP A 255 8.27 -21.94 -5.69
C ASP A 255 8.33 -21.01 -4.47
N GLY A 256 7.31 -20.17 -4.24
CA GLY A 256 7.29 -19.18 -3.15
C GLY A 256 8.35 -18.07 -3.30
N THR A 257 8.79 -17.80 -4.52
CA THR A 257 9.80 -16.77 -4.84
C THR A 257 9.21 -15.49 -5.44
N PHE A 258 7.89 -15.44 -5.65
CA PHE A 258 7.18 -14.32 -6.29
C PHE A 258 7.45 -12.98 -5.60
N ALA A 259 7.36 -12.91 -4.28
CA ALA A 259 7.65 -11.67 -3.55
C ALA A 259 9.09 -11.18 -3.77
N SER A 260 10.06 -12.10 -3.78
CA SER A 260 11.46 -11.77 -4.06
C SER A 260 11.65 -11.24 -5.49
N LEU A 261 10.99 -11.84 -6.48
CA LEU A 261 10.96 -11.33 -7.85
C LEU A 261 10.40 -9.91 -7.90
N VAL A 262 9.22 -9.67 -7.34
CA VAL A 262 8.57 -8.35 -7.33
C VAL A 262 9.47 -7.30 -6.66
N HIS A 263 10.12 -7.65 -5.56
CA HIS A 263 11.07 -6.74 -4.90
C HIS A 263 12.28 -6.40 -5.78
N ARG A 264 12.85 -7.36 -6.51
CA ARG A 264 13.93 -7.09 -7.48
C ARG A 264 13.46 -6.18 -8.62
N LEU A 265 12.28 -6.47 -9.18
CA LEU A 265 11.68 -5.65 -10.25
C LEU A 265 11.39 -4.20 -9.80
N LEU A 266 10.96 -4.01 -8.56
CA LEU A 266 10.74 -2.68 -7.98
C LEU A 266 12.06 -1.93 -7.71
N ALA A 267 13.12 -2.66 -7.34
CA ALA A 267 14.44 -2.08 -7.11
C ALA A 267 15.18 -1.74 -8.42
N ALA A 268 14.81 -2.37 -9.53
CA ALA A 268 15.42 -2.14 -10.84
C ALA A 268 15.26 -0.68 -11.29
N SER A 269 16.38 -0.07 -11.69
CA SER A 269 16.40 1.22 -12.38
C SER A 269 15.88 1.11 -13.82
N LYS A 270 15.56 2.24 -14.43
CA LYS A 270 15.12 2.30 -15.83
C LYS A 270 16.16 1.71 -16.78
N GLU A 271 17.44 2.01 -16.55
CA GLU A 271 18.57 1.52 -17.33
C GLU A 271 18.75 0.00 -17.18
N GLN A 272 18.56 -0.53 -15.96
CA GLN A 272 18.60 -1.98 -15.71
C GLN A 272 17.45 -2.70 -16.41
N CYS A 273 16.24 -2.15 -16.40
CA CYS A 273 15.11 -2.70 -17.17
C CYS A 273 15.43 -2.72 -18.67
N GLN A 274 16.07 -1.68 -19.22
CA GLN A 274 16.46 -1.65 -20.64
C GLN A 274 17.51 -2.69 -21.02
N ARG A 275 18.36 -3.11 -20.07
CA ARG A 275 19.45 -4.08 -20.27
C ARG A 275 19.12 -5.49 -19.81
N LEU A 276 18.00 -5.69 -19.11
CA LEU A 276 17.61 -6.94 -18.44
C LEU A 276 18.62 -7.37 -17.35
N GLU A 277 19.08 -6.40 -16.55
CA GLU A 277 20.09 -6.60 -15.48
C GLU A 277 19.50 -6.30 -14.09
N TYR A 278 18.63 -7.18 -13.57
CA TYR A 278 17.87 -6.97 -12.34
C TYR A 278 17.66 -8.23 -11.46
#